data_AF-A0A9Q0PRK3-F1
#
_entry.id   AF-A0A9Q0PRK3-F1
#
_cell.length_a   1.000
_cell.length_b   1.000
_cell.length_c   1.000
_cell.angle_alpha   90.00
_cell.angle_beta   90.00
_cell.angle_gamma   90.00
#
_symmetry.space_group_name_H-M   'P 1'
#
loop_
_entity.id
_entity.type
_entity.pdbx_description
1 polymer ?
#
loop_
_entity_poly.entity_id
_entity_poly.type
_entity_poly.pdbx_seq_one_letter_code
_entity_poly.pdbx_strand_id
1 'polypeptide(L)'
;MLNSNSKKMGSSPSSSSVVFAVLFLVFNAAVLCHGGKTSSFVRKVEKTVDMPLDSDVFRVPPGYNAPQQVHITQGDHAGKAVIVSWVTANEPGSKKVIYWSENSEHKEEAEGKVYTYEFYNYKSGYIHHCTIRNLEFNTKYYYVVGVGHTERTFWFTTPPAVGPDVPYTFGLIGDLGQSYDSNITVTHYENNPTKGQAVLFVGDLSYADNYPNHDNVRWDTWGRFVERSAAYQPWIWTAGNHEIDFVPEIGETIPFKPYTNRYQVPYRASQSTAPFWYSIKRASAYIIVSVFILSIW
;
A
#
# COMPACT_ATOMS: atom_id res chain seq x y z
N MET A 1 62.19 -24.34 -38.97
CA MET A 1 61.52 -23.04 -39.21
C MET A 1 60.21 -23.32 -39.93
N LEU A 2 59.08 -22.91 -39.31
CA LEU A 2 57.78 -22.47 -39.87
C LEU A 2 57.25 -23.20 -41.13
N ASN A 3 56.04 -23.74 -41.21
CA ASN A 3 54.78 -23.12 -40.83
C ASN A 3 53.64 -24.17 -40.83
N SER A 4 52.81 -24.21 -39.79
CA SER A 4 51.54 -24.93 -39.77
C SER A 4 50.47 -24.14 -40.52
N ASN A 5 49.76 -24.76 -41.45
CA ASN A 5 48.50 -24.24 -41.99
C ASN A 5 47.58 -25.41 -42.38
N SER A 6 46.92 -26.03 -41.39
CA SER A 6 45.76 -26.88 -41.69
C SER A 6 44.54 -25.97 -41.85
N LYS A 7 44.08 -25.80 -43.10
CA LYS A 7 42.77 -25.24 -43.40
C LYS A 7 41.70 -26.06 -42.67
N LYS A 8 41.02 -25.46 -41.70
CA LYS A 8 39.77 -26.01 -41.15
C LYS A 8 38.72 -26.01 -42.28
N MET A 9 38.35 -27.18 -42.76
CA MET A 9 37.13 -27.37 -43.56
C MET A 9 35.94 -26.99 -42.68
N GLY A 10 35.30 -25.86 -43.00
CA GLY A 10 33.99 -25.53 -42.45
C GLY A 10 32.98 -26.55 -42.98
N SER A 11 32.48 -27.41 -42.10
CA SER A 11 31.32 -28.25 -42.39
C SER A 11 30.12 -27.33 -42.63
N SER A 12 29.60 -27.29 -43.85
CA SER A 12 28.28 -26.71 -44.09
C SER A 12 27.26 -27.48 -43.25
N PRO A 13 26.38 -26.81 -42.50
CA PRO A 13 25.34 -27.49 -41.75
C PRO A 13 24.51 -28.33 -42.72
N SER A 14 24.28 -29.61 -42.38
CA SER A 14 23.39 -30.47 -43.17
C SER A 14 21.99 -29.84 -43.23
N SER A 15 21.28 -30.03 -44.33
CA SER A 15 19.93 -29.45 -44.52
C SER A 15 18.99 -29.80 -43.34
N SER A 16 19.17 -30.98 -42.74
CA SER A 16 18.46 -31.42 -41.54
C SER A 16 18.69 -30.50 -40.33
N SER A 17 19.91 -30.04 -40.09
CA SER A 17 20.24 -29.15 -38.96
C SER A 17 19.61 -27.76 -39.12
N VAL A 18 19.51 -27.27 -40.36
CA VAL A 18 18.82 -26.01 -40.68
C VAL A 18 17.31 -26.17 -40.48
N VAL A 19 16.73 -27.30 -40.88
CA VAL A 19 15.31 -27.60 -40.68
C VAL A 19 14.96 -27.69 -39.20
N PHE A 20 15.80 -28.34 -38.38
CA PHE A 20 15.60 -28.38 -36.92
C PHE A 20 15.73 -27.00 -36.27
N ALA A 21 16.69 -26.17 -36.69
CA ALA A 21 16.83 -24.81 -36.18
C ALA A 21 15.64 -23.91 -36.56
N VAL A 22 15.12 -24.04 -37.78
CA VAL A 22 13.92 -23.33 -38.24
C VAL A 22 12.68 -23.81 -37.48
N LEU A 23 12.50 -25.12 -37.30
CA LEU A 23 11.41 -25.66 -36.50
C LEU A 23 11.47 -25.20 -35.04
N PHE A 24 12.67 -25.15 -34.45
CA PHE A 24 12.85 -24.66 -33.08
C PHE A 24 12.55 -23.16 -32.96
N LEU A 25 12.91 -22.35 -33.96
CA LEU A 25 12.53 -20.93 -34.06
C LEU A 25 11.02 -20.75 -34.23
N VAL A 26 10.36 -21.57 -35.06
CA VAL A 26 8.91 -21.53 -35.27
C VAL A 26 8.14 -21.99 -34.03
N PHE A 27 8.64 -23.00 -33.31
CA PHE A 27 8.06 -23.46 -32.04
C PHE A 27 8.30 -22.46 -30.89
N ASN A 28 9.44 -21.75 -30.85
CA ASN A 28 9.65 -20.65 -29.91
C ASN A 28 8.82 -19.41 -30.27
N ALA A 29 8.60 -19.16 -31.57
CA ALA A 29 7.66 -18.13 -32.00
C ALA A 29 6.24 -18.46 -31.54
N ALA A 30 5.85 -19.74 -31.42
CA ALA A 30 4.56 -20.18 -30.87
C ALA A 30 4.42 -19.99 -29.35
N VAL A 31 5.50 -19.63 -28.63
CA VAL A 31 5.39 -18.87 -27.38
C VAL A 31 5.10 -17.40 -27.75
N LEU A 32 4.04 -17.23 -28.54
CA LEU A 32 3.45 -15.93 -28.82
C LEU A 32 2.92 -15.47 -27.48
N CYS A 33 3.57 -14.46 -26.89
CA CYS A 33 2.87 -13.53 -26.02
C CYS A 33 1.52 -13.24 -26.71
N HIS A 34 0.40 -13.51 -26.03
CA HIS A 34 -0.93 -13.11 -26.51
C HIS A 34 -1.08 -11.57 -26.40
N GLY A 35 -0.15 -10.83 -27.01
CA GLY A 35 -0.21 -9.39 -27.16
C GLY A 35 -1.18 -9.07 -28.28
N GLY A 36 -2.40 -8.71 -27.93
CA GLY A 36 -3.40 -8.35 -28.95
C GLY A 36 -4.86 -8.36 -28.52
N LYS A 37 -5.18 -8.75 -27.28
CA LYS A 37 -6.53 -8.54 -26.73
C LYS A 37 -6.56 -7.24 -25.94
N THR A 38 -6.83 -6.14 -26.62
CA THR A 38 -7.26 -4.90 -25.97
C THR A 38 -8.76 -4.99 -25.69
N SER A 39 -9.19 -4.45 -24.55
CA SER A 39 -10.61 -4.34 -24.26
C SER A 39 -11.27 -3.39 -25.27
N SER A 40 -12.56 -3.62 -25.60
CA SER A 40 -13.38 -2.61 -26.29
C SER A 40 -13.70 -1.40 -25.40
N PHE A 41 -13.29 -1.44 -24.13
CA PHE A 41 -13.43 -0.33 -23.20
C PHE A 41 -12.63 0.88 -23.67
N VAL A 42 -13.35 1.98 -23.90
CA VAL A 42 -12.78 3.29 -24.18
C VAL A 42 -13.04 4.16 -22.95
N ARG A 43 -11.97 4.65 -22.32
CA ARG A 43 -12.07 5.60 -21.21
C ARG A 43 -12.72 6.90 -21.73
N LYS A 44 -13.58 7.52 -20.92
CA LYS A 44 -14.05 8.88 -21.21
C LYS A 44 -12.85 9.82 -21.32
N VAL A 45 -12.88 10.72 -22.30
CA VAL A 45 -11.80 11.69 -22.55
C VAL A 45 -11.68 12.72 -21.42
N GLU A 46 -12.79 12.99 -20.75
CA GLU A 46 -12.87 13.94 -19.64
C GLU A 46 -12.03 13.46 -18.45
N LYS A 47 -11.28 14.41 -17.84
CA LYS A 47 -10.54 14.16 -16.61
C LYS A 47 -11.53 13.76 -15.50
N THR A 48 -11.12 12.82 -14.67
CA THR A 48 -11.87 12.41 -13.49
C THR A 48 -12.03 13.61 -12.55
N VAL A 49 -13.21 13.77 -11.98
CA VAL A 49 -13.51 14.88 -11.08
C VAL A 49 -13.28 14.44 -9.64
N ASP A 50 -12.45 15.19 -8.92
CA ASP A 50 -12.24 14.97 -7.50
C ASP A 50 -13.52 15.22 -6.71
N MET A 51 -13.77 14.35 -5.73
CA MET A 51 -14.93 14.51 -4.86
C MET A 51 -14.80 15.84 -4.08
N PRO A 52 -15.90 16.61 -3.92
CA PRO A 52 -15.89 17.85 -3.16
C PRO A 52 -15.71 17.57 -1.65
N LEU A 53 -15.18 18.53 -0.89
CA LEU A 53 -14.80 18.35 0.52
C LEU A 53 -15.99 18.00 1.44
N ASP A 54 -17.21 18.32 1.04
CA ASP A 54 -18.46 18.03 1.74
C ASP A 54 -19.07 16.65 1.39
N SER A 55 -18.38 15.85 0.56
CA SER A 55 -18.78 14.48 0.24
C SER A 55 -18.90 13.62 1.49
N ASP A 56 -19.86 12.69 1.46
CA ASP A 56 -20.14 11.75 2.54
C ASP A 56 -18.92 10.94 2.98
N VAL A 57 -18.10 10.48 2.02
CA VAL A 57 -16.87 9.71 2.25
C VAL A 57 -15.77 10.50 2.98
N PHE A 58 -15.86 11.83 3.02
CA PHE A 58 -14.89 12.69 3.71
C PHE A 58 -15.40 13.18 5.06
N ARG A 59 -16.57 12.73 5.51
CA ARG A 59 -17.15 13.16 6.78
C ARG A 59 -16.22 12.88 7.96
N VAL A 60 -16.07 13.89 8.80
CA VAL A 60 -15.35 13.75 10.08
C VAL A 60 -16.19 12.91 11.04
N PRO A 61 -15.61 11.89 11.70
CA PRO A 61 -16.30 11.14 12.75
C PRO A 61 -16.82 12.06 13.85
N PRO A 62 -18.07 11.90 14.32
CA PRO A 62 -18.63 12.74 15.36
C PRO A 62 -17.99 12.44 16.72
N GLY A 63 -18.04 13.41 17.63
CA GLY A 63 -17.53 13.29 18.99
C GLY A 63 -16.25 14.09 19.22
N TYR A 64 -16.03 14.49 20.47
CA TYR A 64 -14.85 15.28 20.82
C TYR A 64 -13.57 14.46 20.63
N ASN A 65 -12.62 15.03 19.88
CA ASN A 65 -11.34 14.44 19.53
C ASN A 65 -11.43 13.01 18.97
N ALA A 66 -12.52 12.68 18.29
CA ALA A 66 -12.75 11.35 17.73
C ALA A 66 -11.63 10.98 16.76
N PRO A 67 -11.00 9.79 16.91
CA PRO A 67 -10.03 9.28 15.96
C PRO A 67 -10.62 9.25 14.55
N GLN A 68 -9.83 9.68 13.58
CA GLN A 68 -10.16 9.65 12.16
C GLN A 68 -8.98 9.12 11.36
N GLN A 69 -9.20 8.84 10.08
CA GLN A 69 -8.15 8.35 9.17
C GLN A 69 -7.50 7.05 9.68
N VAL A 70 -8.29 6.21 10.36
CA VAL A 70 -7.81 4.96 10.95
C VAL A 70 -7.38 4.02 9.83
N HIS A 71 -6.18 3.48 9.94
CA HIS A 71 -5.67 2.49 8.99
C HIS A 71 -4.69 1.54 9.66
N ILE A 72 -4.59 0.35 9.09
CA ILE A 72 -3.68 -0.69 9.58
C ILE A 72 -2.77 -1.20 8.47
N THR A 73 -1.57 -1.63 8.86
CA THR A 73 -0.67 -2.40 8.00
C THR A 73 0.06 -3.47 8.80
N GLN A 74 0.74 -4.40 8.13
CA GLN A 74 1.53 -5.43 8.80
C GLN A 74 2.70 -4.79 9.58
N GLY A 75 2.92 -5.22 10.82
CA GLY A 75 3.88 -4.61 11.76
C GLY A 75 5.17 -5.41 12.01
N ASP A 76 5.29 -6.58 11.41
CA ASP A 76 6.45 -7.47 11.50
C ASP A 76 6.72 -8.18 10.15
N HIS A 77 7.76 -9.01 10.13
CA HIS A 77 8.15 -9.71 8.92
C HIS A 77 7.24 -10.91 8.58
N ALA A 78 6.52 -11.50 9.54
CA ALA A 78 5.83 -12.79 9.36
C ALA A 78 4.31 -12.76 9.58
N GLY A 79 3.72 -11.63 10.02
CA GLY A 79 2.28 -11.47 10.19
C GLY A 79 1.77 -11.60 11.62
N LYS A 80 2.64 -11.60 12.64
CA LYS A 80 2.26 -11.61 14.06
C LYS A 80 2.16 -10.20 14.68
N ALA A 81 2.30 -9.15 13.88
CA ALA A 81 2.12 -7.78 14.35
C ALA A 81 1.34 -6.94 13.34
N VAL A 82 0.67 -5.91 13.86
CA VAL A 82 -0.08 -4.92 13.08
C VAL A 82 0.28 -3.53 13.59
N ILE A 83 0.60 -2.62 12.67
CA ILE A 83 0.71 -1.19 12.96
C ILE A 83 -0.69 -0.60 12.80
N VAL A 84 -1.23 -0.04 13.88
CA VAL A 84 -2.48 0.71 13.90
C VAL A 84 -2.13 2.19 13.92
N SER A 85 -2.73 2.93 13.00
CA SER A 85 -2.49 4.36 12.83
C SER A 85 -3.80 5.14 12.81
N TRP A 86 -3.83 6.35 13.37
CA TRP A 86 -4.99 7.23 13.34
C TRP A 86 -4.58 8.69 13.58
N VAL A 87 -5.51 9.61 13.35
CA VAL A 87 -5.32 11.04 13.62
C VAL A 87 -6.35 11.53 14.63
N THR A 88 -5.93 12.34 15.60
CA THR A 88 -6.81 13.15 16.45
C THR A 88 -6.65 14.63 16.10
N ALA A 89 -7.75 15.37 15.98
CA ALA A 89 -7.74 16.72 15.40
C ALA A 89 -7.63 17.85 16.43
N ASN A 90 -8.17 17.66 17.63
CA ASN A 90 -8.34 18.73 18.61
C ASN A 90 -7.16 18.81 19.58
N GLU A 91 -6.69 17.66 20.06
CA GLU A 91 -5.58 17.57 21.02
C GLU A 91 -4.84 16.21 20.88
N PRO A 92 -3.64 16.06 21.49
CA PRO A 92 -2.82 14.86 21.31
C PRO A 92 -3.57 13.55 21.58
N GLY A 93 -4.44 13.52 22.59
CA GLY A 93 -5.19 12.31 22.96
C GLY A 93 -4.30 11.18 23.49
N SER A 94 -4.93 10.03 23.76
CA SER A 94 -4.22 8.83 24.22
C SER A 94 -3.51 8.13 23.06
N LYS A 95 -2.31 7.61 23.34
CA LYS A 95 -1.50 6.80 22.41
C LYS A 95 -1.79 5.31 22.49
N LYS A 96 -2.74 4.93 23.34
CA LYS A 96 -3.05 3.53 23.65
C LYS A 96 -3.99 2.93 22.61
N VAL A 97 -3.73 1.66 22.31
CA VAL A 97 -4.67 0.77 21.61
C VAL A 97 -5.04 -0.34 22.57
N ILE A 98 -6.33 -0.48 22.84
CA ILE A 98 -6.87 -1.62 23.58
C ILE A 98 -7.28 -2.68 22.56
N TYR A 99 -6.85 -3.93 22.71
CA TYR A 99 -7.16 -5.00 21.75
C TYR A 99 -7.43 -6.34 22.44
N TRP A 100 -8.18 -7.21 21.76
CA TRP A 100 -8.49 -8.56 22.23
C TRP A 100 -8.87 -9.45 21.05
N SER A 101 -8.62 -10.75 21.16
CA SER A 101 -9.12 -11.73 20.18
C SER A 101 -10.61 -11.97 20.39
N GLU A 102 -11.34 -12.32 19.33
CA GLU A 102 -12.82 -12.49 19.35
C GLU A 102 -13.33 -13.45 20.44
N ASN A 103 -12.51 -14.42 20.86
CA ASN A 103 -12.86 -15.41 21.87
C ASN A 103 -12.20 -15.16 23.24
N SER A 104 -11.57 -14.01 23.44
CA SER A 104 -10.93 -13.63 24.70
C SER A 104 -11.79 -12.64 25.49
N GLU A 105 -11.96 -12.90 26.78
CA GLU A 105 -12.52 -11.93 27.73
C GLU A 105 -11.47 -10.93 28.24
N HIS A 106 -10.19 -11.19 27.97
CA HIS A 106 -9.08 -10.36 28.41
C HIS A 106 -8.68 -9.37 27.32
N LYS A 107 -8.66 -8.09 27.71
CA LYS A 107 -8.20 -6.99 26.87
C LYS A 107 -6.76 -6.66 27.20
N GLU A 108 -5.94 -6.58 26.17
CA GLU A 108 -4.55 -6.15 26.25
C GLU A 108 -4.42 -4.68 25.82
N GLU A 109 -3.30 -4.06 26.20
CA GLU A 109 -2.97 -2.69 25.84
C GLU A 109 -1.63 -2.65 25.11
N ALA A 110 -1.56 -1.88 24.03
CA ALA A 110 -0.32 -1.48 23.39
C ALA A 110 -0.21 0.05 23.41
N GLU A 111 1.01 0.57 23.61
CA GLU A 111 1.27 2.01 23.63
C GLU A 111 2.08 2.43 22.40
N GLY A 112 1.56 3.43 21.70
CA GLY A 112 2.16 4.00 20.49
C GLY A 112 2.95 5.28 20.70
N LYS A 113 3.22 5.96 19.60
CA LYS A 113 3.84 7.29 19.54
C LYS A 113 2.97 8.25 18.78
N VAL A 114 3.14 9.54 19.06
CA VAL A 114 2.42 10.64 18.43
C VAL A 114 3.40 11.54 17.72
N TYR A 115 3.02 11.96 16.52
CA TYR A 115 3.78 12.80 15.63
C TYR A 115 2.90 13.93 15.11
N THR A 116 3.55 15.00 14.69
CA THR A 116 2.92 16.10 13.96
C THR A 116 3.92 16.57 12.90
N TYR A 117 3.42 17.07 11.78
CA TYR A 117 4.24 17.76 10.80
C TYR A 117 3.54 19.03 10.33
N GLU A 118 4.34 19.95 9.83
CA GLU A 118 3.88 21.14 9.11
C GLU A 118 4.30 20.99 7.66
N PHE A 119 3.49 21.48 6.73
CA PHE A 119 3.79 21.52 5.31
C PHE A 119 3.33 22.87 4.75
N TYR A 120 4.25 23.75 4.41
CA TYR A 120 3.96 25.15 4.07
C TYR A 120 3.10 25.83 5.15
N ASN A 121 1.84 26.16 4.86
CA ASN A 121 0.88 26.76 5.78
C ASN A 121 -0.07 25.74 6.45
N TYR A 122 0.06 24.46 6.11
CA TYR A 122 -0.69 23.37 6.71
C TYR A 122 0.00 22.86 7.97
N LYS A 123 -0.80 22.55 8.99
CA LYS A 123 -0.37 21.84 10.19
C LYS A 123 -1.22 20.60 10.38
N SER A 124 -0.56 19.45 10.53
CA SER A 124 -1.27 18.20 10.73
C SER A 124 -2.01 18.17 12.07
N GLY A 125 -3.04 17.32 12.13
CA GLY A 125 -3.50 16.79 13.42
C GLY A 125 -2.40 15.97 14.11
N TYR A 126 -2.76 15.36 15.22
CA TYR A 126 -1.86 14.49 15.98
C TYR A 126 -1.94 13.07 15.40
N ILE A 127 -0.86 12.63 14.76
CA ILE A 127 -0.78 11.34 14.06
C ILE A 127 -0.21 10.30 15.01
N HIS A 128 -0.97 9.23 15.23
CA HIS A 128 -0.62 8.15 16.14
C HIS A 128 -0.18 6.94 15.34
N HIS A 129 0.85 6.26 15.84
CA HIS A 129 1.25 4.93 15.37
C HIS A 129 1.50 4.01 16.57
N CYS A 130 0.80 2.89 16.63
CA CYS A 130 0.93 1.89 17.65
C CYS A 130 1.14 0.52 17.02
N THR A 131 2.19 -0.20 17.40
CA THR A 131 2.40 -1.58 16.90
C THR A 131 1.90 -2.58 17.94
N ILE A 132 0.85 -3.30 17.59
CA ILE A 132 0.39 -4.49 18.34
C ILE A 132 1.27 -5.67 17.91
N ARG A 133 1.80 -6.44 18.86
CA ARG A 133 2.77 -7.52 18.62
C ARG A 133 2.29 -8.83 19.23
N ASN A 134 2.98 -9.92 18.89
CA ASN A 134 2.76 -11.26 19.44
C ASN A 134 1.32 -11.78 19.23
N LEU A 135 0.66 -11.35 18.15
CA LEU A 135 -0.68 -11.80 17.80
C LEU A 135 -0.67 -13.25 17.34
N GLU A 136 -1.74 -13.98 17.63
CA GLU A 136 -1.95 -15.32 17.09
C GLU A 136 -2.30 -15.26 15.61
N PHE A 137 -1.87 -16.27 14.85
CA PHE A 137 -2.18 -16.38 13.42
C PHE A 137 -3.65 -16.74 13.20
N ASN A 138 -4.17 -16.40 12.01
CA ASN A 138 -5.53 -16.74 11.59
C ASN A 138 -6.61 -16.42 12.63
N THR A 139 -6.45 -15.30 13.34
CA THR A 139 -7.29 -14.93 14.48
C THR A 139 -7.87 -13.54 14.25
N LYS A 140 -9.17 -13.41 14.52
CA LYS A 140 -9.85 -12.12 14.49
C LYS A 140 -9.61 -11.37 15.80
N TYR A 141 -9.16 -10.14 15.68
CA TYR A 141 -8.92 -9.22 16.78
C TYR A 141 -9.83 -8.01 16.64
N TYR A 142 -10.35 -7.54 17.77
CA TYR A 142 -10.95 -6.23 17.90
C TYR A 142 -9.92 -5.27 18.49
N TYR A 143 -10.00 -4.00 18.11
CA TYR A 143 -9.15 -2.96 18.67
C TYR A 143 -9.90 -1.64 18.83
N VAL A 144 -9.51 -0.86 19.84
CA VAL A 144 -10.09 0.44 20.19
C VAL A 144 -9.01 1.50 20.18
N VAL A 145 -9.32 2.63 19.53
CA VAL A 145 -8.53 3.86 19.53
C VAL A 145 -9.34 5.01 20.10
N GLY A 146 -8.68 6.10 20.49
CA GLY A 146 -9.37 7.27 21.09
C GLY A 146 -9.70 7.10 22.57
N VAL A 147 -9.01 6.18 23.25
CA VAL A 147 -9.19 5.88 24.67
C VAL A 147 -9.16 7.15 25.51
N GLY A 148 -10.16 7.33 26.36
CA GLY A 148 -10.32 8.49 27.25
C GLY A 148 -11.07 9.69 26.65
N HIS A 149 -11.42 9.66 25.36
CA HIS A 149 -12.28 10.65 24.72
C HIS A 149 -13.42 9.94 23.96
N THR A 150 -13.55 10.16 22.64
CA THR A 150 -14.49 9.42 21.81
C THR A 150 -13.82 8.14 21.30
N GLU A 151 -14.15 7.02 21.90
CA GLU A 151 -13.62 5.71 21.50
C GLU A 151 -14.26 5.21 20.20
N ARG A 152 -13.44 4.61 19.34
CA ARG A 152 -13.90 3.94 18.12
C ARG A 152 -13.35 2.51 18.08
N THR A 153 -14.24 1.55 17.83
CA THR A 153 -13.90 0.13 17.76
C THR A 153 -13.86 -0.36 16.32
N PHE A 154 -12.84 -1.14 16.00
CA PHE A 154 -12.62 -1.77 14.72
C PHE A 154 -12.20 -3.23 14.92
N TRP A 155 -11.94 -3.94 13.83
CA TRP A 155 -11.47 -5.32 13.88
C TRP A 155 -10.61 -5.65 12.67
N PHE A 156 -9.76 -6.65 12.79
CA PHE A 156 -9.00 -7.22 11.68
C PHE A 156 -8.76 -8.71 11.90
N THR A 157 -8.30 -9.41 10.87
CA THR A 157 -7.87 -10.82 10.98
C THR A 157 -6.39 -10.93 10.63
N THR A 158 -5.61 -11.54 11.52
CA THR A 158 -4.20 -11.87 11.22
C THR A 158 -4.13 -12.92 10.12
N PRO A 159 -3.09 -12.89 9.26
CA PRO A 159 -2.94 -13.91 8.23
C PRO A 159 -2.70 -15.28 8.88
N PRO A 160 -2.92 -16.39 8.15
CA PRO A 160 -2.39 -17.69 8.56
C PRO A 160 -0.86 -17.65 8.63
N ALA A 161 -0.28 -18.60 9.37
CA ALA A 161 1.16 -18.76 9.45
C ALA A 161 1.78 -18.93 8.05
N VAL A 162 3.00 -18.43 7.86
CA VAL A 162 3.71 -18.52 6.58
C VAL A 162 3.95 -19.98 6.19
N GLY A 163 3.61 -20.35 4.96
CA GLY A 163 3.80 -21.69 4.42
C GLY A 163 3.57 -21.75 2.92
N PRO A 164 4.17 -22.72 2.20
CA PRO A 164 4.19 -22.76 0.74
C PRO A 164 2.80 -22.92 0.12
N ASP A 165 1.91 -23.68 0.75
CA ASP A 165 0.58 -24.02 0.23
C ASP A 165 -0.55 -23.22 0.89
N VAL A 166 -0.23 -22.12 1.57
CA VAL A 166 -1.21 -21.32 2.31
C VAL A 166 -1.95 -20.38 1.34
N PRO A 167 -3.27 -20.54 1.15
CA PRO A 167 -4.03 -19.67 0.26
C PRO A 167 -4.19 -18.27 0.86
N TYR A 168 -4.16 -17.25 0.02
CA TYR A 168 -4.39 -15.87 0.42
C TYR A 168 -4.85 -15.02 -0.78
N THR A 169 -5.79 -14.11 -0.55
CA THR A 169 -6.29 -13.21 -1.60
C THR A 169 -5.79 -11.78 -1.35
N PHE A 170 -4.98 -11.26 -2.27
CA PHE A 170 -4.57 -9.86 -2.31
C PHE A 170 -5.46 -9.05 -3.25
N GLY A 171 -5.92 -7.89 -2.79
CA GLY A 171 -6.34 -6.80 -3.68
C GLY A 171 -5.12 -6.07 -4.21
N LEU A 172 -5.18 -5.59 -5.45
CA LEU A 172 -4.14 -4.76 -6.05
C LEU A 172 -4.78 -3.43 -6.46
N ILE A 173 -4.29 -2.33 -5.90
CA ILE A 173 -4.76 -0.96 -6.16
C ILE A 173 -3.54 -0.05 -6.30
N GLY A 174 -3.55 0.88 -7.24
CA GLY A 174 -2.55 1.94 -7.39
C GLY A 174 -3.23 3.18 -7.91
N ASP A 175 -2.56 4.33 -7.83
CA ASP A 175 -3.00 5.58 -8.44
C ASP A 175 -4.43 5.94 -8.03
N LEU A 176 -4.73 5.79 -6.73
CA LEU A 176 -6.12 5.80 -6.28
C LEU A 176 -6.71 7.20 -6.36
N GLY A 177 -6.05 8.19 -5.77
CA GLY A 177 -6.61 9.53 -5.60
C GLY A 177 -7.94 9.54 -4.86
N GLN A 178 -8.74 10.57 -5.09
CA GLN A 178 -9.99 10.80 -4.35
C GLN A 178 -11.11 11.37 -5.24
N SER A 179 -11.18 10.85 -6.47
CA SER A 179 -12.22 11.12 -7.45
C SER A 179 -13.44 10.20 -7.29
N TYR A 180 -14.50 10.48 -8.03
CA TYR A 180 -15.65 9.57 -8.09
C TYR A 180 -15.25 8.17 -8.60
N ASP A 181 -14.33 8.07 -9.56
CA ASP A 181 -13.81 6.78 -10.03
C ASP A 181 -12.97 6.06 -8.96
N SER A 182 -12.27 6.82 -8.12
CA SER A 182 -11.58 6.29 -6.94
C SER A 182 -12.57 5.64 -5.97
N ASN A 183 -13.69 6.31 -5.70
CA ASN A 183 -14.75 5.77 -4.85
C ASN A 183 -15.36 4.49 -5.43
N ILE A 184 -15.67 4.48 -6.73
CA ILE A 184 -16.16 3.30 -7.45
C ILE A 184 -15.15 2.15 -7.33
N THR A 185 -13.86 2.42 -7.52
CA THR A 185 -12.79 1.40 -7.44
C THR A 185 -12.74 0.75 -6.06
N VAL A 186 -12.75 1.53 -4.98
CA VAL A 186 -12.76 1.01 -3.61
C VAL A 186 -14.04 0.23 -3.32
N THR A 187 -15.20 0.73 -3.76
CA THR A 187 -16.49 0.02 -3.61
C THR A 187 -16.53 -1.29 -4.39
N HIS A 188 -15.96 -1.37 -5.59
CA HIS A 188 -15.83 -2.61 -6.35
C HIS A 188 -14.93 -3.62 -5.63
N TYR A 189 -13.84 -3.15 -5.03
CA TYR A 189 -12.94 -3.99 -4.24
C TYR A 189 -13.65 -4.58 -3.00
N GLU A 190 -14.34 -3.75 -2.22
CA GLU A 190 -15.07 -4.18 -1.01
C GLU A 190 -16.19 -5.19 -1.32
N ASN A 191 -16.88 -4.98 -2.46
CA ASN A 191 -17.97 -5.83 -2.91
C ASN A 191 -17.52 -7.05 -3.73
N ASN A 192 -16.22 -7.21 -3.97
CA ASN A 192 -15.72 -8.35 -4.73
C ASN A 192 -16.05 -9.69 -4.00
N PRO A 193 -16.70 -10.66 -4.67
CA PRO A 193 -17.07 -11.94 -4.06
C PRO A 193 -15.88 -12.77 -3.56
N THR A 194 -14.68 -12.61 -4.14
CA THR A 194 -13.46 -13.32 -3.72
C THR A 194 -12.92 -12.80 -2.38
N LYS A 195 -13.37 -11.61 -1.93
CA LYS A 195 -13.03 -10.99 -0.63
C LYS A 195 -11.53 -10.87 -0.39
N GLY A 196 -10.93 -9.79 -0.88
CA GLY A 196 -9.54 -9.45 -0.58
C GLY A 196 -9.30 -9.35 0.93
N GLN A 197 -8.15 -9.89 1.37
CA GLN A 197 -7.77 -9.98 2.79
C GLN A 197 -6.63 -9.03 3.16
N ALA A 198 -5.96 -8.46 2.16
CA ALA A 198 -5.00 -7.37 2.27
C ALA A 198 -4.95 -6.66 0.91
N VAL A 199 -4.54 -5.39 0.89
CA VAL A 199 -4.30 -4.63 -0.34
C VAL A 199 -2.81 -4.46 -0.55
N LEU A 200 -2.31 -4.76 -1.74
CA LEU A 200 -1.02 -4.27 -2.22
C LEU A 200 -1.28 -2.92 -2.89
N PHE A 201 -0.84 -1.85 -2.24
CA PHE A 201 -1.03 -0.49 -2.72
C PHE A 201 0.23 0.00 -3.43
N VAL A 202 0.17 0.22 -4.74
CA VAL A 202 1.37 0.39 -5.59
C VAL A 202 1.78 1.84 -5.86
N GLY A 203 1.47 2.76 -4.93
CA GLY A 203 1.89 4.16 -4.99
C GLY A 203 0.78 5.12 -5.44
N ASP A 204 1.06 6.41 -5.32
CA ASP A 204 0.19 7.53 -5.67
C ASP A 204 -1.16 7.47 -4.94
N LEU A 205 -1.10 7.82 -3.65
CA LEU A 205 -2.19 7.68 -2.70
C LEU A 205 -3.23 8.78 -2.92
N SER A 206 -2.91 10.00 -2.49
CA SER A 206 -3.91 11.06 -2.32
C SER A 206 -4.01 12.05 -3.48
N TYR A 207 -2.93 12.17 -4.26
CA TYR A 207 -2.73 13.25 -5.24
C TYR A 207 -2.94 14.66 -4.64
N ALA A 208 -2.60 14.85 -3.37
CA ALA A 208 -2.69 16.15 -2.69
C ALA A 208 -1.77 17.21 -3.32
N ASP A 209 -0.68 16.79 -3.96
CA ASP A 209 0.26 17.62 -4.69
C ASP A 209 -0.33 18.28 -5.95
N ASN A 210 -1.44 17.76 -6.48
CA ASN A 210 -2.19 18.41 -7.57
C ASN A 210 -2.93 19.70 -7.14
N TYR A 211 -2.94 20.01 -5.84
CA TYR A 211 -3.63 21.17 -5.28
C TYR A 211 -2.66 22.33 -5.00
N PRO A 212 -3.14 23.59 -4.97
CA PRO A 212 -2.29 24.74 -4.66
C PRO A 212 -1.51 24.54 -3.37
N ASN A 213 -0.18 24.69 -3.45
CA ASN A 213 0.77 24.46 -2.35
C ASN A 213 0.71 23.05 -1.73
N HIS A 214 0.28 22.06 -2.53
CA HIS A 214 0.05 20.68 -2.10
C HIS A 214 -0.87 20.63 -0.89
N ASP A 215 -2.11 21.13 -1.02
CA ASP A 215 -3.06 21.25 0.08
C ASP A 215 -3.22 19.93 0.86
N ASN A 216 -2.52 19.84 2.00
CA ASN A 216 -2.42 18.62 2.79
C ASN A 216 -3.74 18.27 3.50
N VAL A 217 -4.78 19.13 3.43
CA VAL A 217 -6.16 18.73 3.76
C VAL A 217 -6.62 17.58 2.86
N ARG A 218 -6.09 17.47 1.63
CA ARG A 218 -6.38 16.36 0.71
C ARG A 218 -5.79 15.03 1.17
N TRP A 219 -4.73 15.03 1.96
CA TRP A 219 -4.29 13.82 2.67
C TRP A 219 -5.29 13.43 3.77
N ASP A 220 -5.86 14.39 4.47
CA ASP A 220 -6.83 14.13 5.54
C ASP A 220 -8.16 13.58 5.00
N THR A 221 -8.67 14.13 3.90
CA THR A 221 -9.88 13.61 3.23
C THR A 221 -9.63 12.21 2.68
N TRP A 222 -8.48 11.97 2.04
CA TRP A 222 -8.13 10.65 1.53
C TRP A 222 -8.06 9.61 2.64
N GLY A 223 -7.43 9.95 3.77
CA GLY A 223 -7.37 9.08 4.94
C GLY A 223 -8.75 8.72 5.48
N ARG A 224 -9.69 9.68 5.55
CA ARG A 224 -11.08 9.43 5.96
C ARG A 224 -11.84 8.57 4.93
N PHE A 225 -11.59 8.80 3.65
CA PHE A 225 -12.21 8.05 2.56
C PHE A 225 -11.82 6.57 2.57
N VAL A 226 -10.54 6.24 2.72
CA VAL A 226 -10.08 4.83 2.69
C VAL A 226 -10.22 4.10 4.02
N GLU A 227 -10.48 4.81 5.13
CA GLU A 227 -10.65 4.24 6.48
C GLU A 227 -11.64 3.06 6.50
N ARG A 228 -12.73 3.16 5.73
CA ARG A 228 -13.75 2.12 5.62
C ARG A 228 -13.23 0.75 5.14
N SER A 229 -12.06 0.72 4.50
CA SER A 229 -11.35 -0.50 4.10
C SER A 229 -10.08 -0.68 4.91
N ALA A 230 -9.22 0.34 4.96
CA ALA A 230 -7.89 0.27 5.54
C ALA A 230 -7.88 0.12 7.06
N ALA A 231 -8.97 0.40 7.79
CA ALA A 231 -9.08 0.10 9.21
C ALA A 231 -9.36 -1.39 9.50
N TYR A 232 -9.82 -2.16 8.51
CA TYR A 232 -10.27 -3.54 8.72
C TYR A 232 -9.36 -4.59 8.10
N GLN A 233 -8.47 -4.17 7.20
CA GLN A 233 -7.48 -5.05 6.58
C GLN A 233 -6.19 -4.30 6.25
N PRO A 234 -5.03 -4.99 6.28
CA PRO A 234 -3.76 -4.36 5.97
C PRO A 234 -3.68 -3.86 4.53
N TRP A 235 -3.36 -2.58 4.36
CA TRP A 235 -2.86 -2.06 3.09
C TRP A 235 -1.33 -2.00 3.18
N ILE A 236 -0.64 -2.58 2.20
CA ILE A 236 0.81 -2.64 2.11
C ILE A 236 1.27 -1.49 1.20
N TRP A 237 1.92 -0.50 1.81
CA TRP A 237 2.19 0.80 1.21
C TRP A 237 3.45 0.81 0.34
N THR A 238 3.29 1.26 -0.90
CA THR A 238 4.40 1.67 -1.77
C THR A 238 4.34 3.19 -1.92
N ALA A 239 5.50 3.86 -1.96
CA ALA A 239 5.57 5.28 -2.29
C ALA A 239 5.70 5.46 -3.80
N GLY A 240 4.83 6.28 -4.38
CA GLY A 240 4.87 6.73 -5.77
C GLY A 240 5.53 8.10 -5.92
N ASN A 241 5.44 8.69 -7.11
CA ASN A 241 6.00 10.02 -7.37
C ASN A 241 5.13 11.14 -6.77
N HIS A 242 3.82 10.95 -6.67
CA HIS A 242 2.92 11.91 -6.03
C HIS A 242 3.11 11.99 -4.50
N GLU A 243 3.90 11.08 -3.91
CA GLU A 243 4.33 11.16 -2.52
C GLU A 243 5.63 11.93 -2.32
N ILE A 244 6.34 12.34 -3.38
CA ILE A 244 7.65 13.01 -3.23
C ILE A 244 7.51 14.34 -2.49
N ASP A 245 6.46 15.12 -2.76
CA ASP A 245 6.16 16.36 -2.03
C ASP A 245 7.38 17.30 -1.84
N PHE A 246 8.22 17.40 -2.87
CA PHE A 246 9.43 18.24 -2.89
C PHE A 246 9.17 19.52 -3.69
N VAL A 247 9.01 20.64 -2.98
CA VAL A 247 8.64 21.96 -3.53
C VAL A 247 9.49 23.06 -2.88
N PRO A 248 10.75 23.26 -3.32
CA PRO A 248 11.65 24.26 -2.75
C PRO A 248 11.09 25.68 -2.74
N GLU A 249 10.21 26.03 -3.70
CA GLU A 249 9.61 27.35 -3.86
C GLU A 249 8.78 27.79 -2.65
N ILE A 250 8.22 26.82 -1.92
CA ILE A 250 7.43 27.06 -0.69
C ILE A 250 8.16 26.61 0.57
N GLY A 251 9.48 26.37 0.47
CA GLY A 251 10.33 25.94 1.59
C GLY A 251 10.31 24.44 1.89
N GLU A 252 9.65 23.65 1.04
CA GLU A 252 9.41 22.23 1.26
C GLU A 252 10.46 21.36 0.57
N THR A 253 11.54 21.05 1.29
CA THR A 253 12.76 20.43 0.73
C THR A 253 13.04 19.01 1.23
N ILE A 254 12.12 18.42 1.99
CA ILE A 254 12.26 17.05 2.52
C ILE A 254 11.34 16.13 1.73
N PRO A 255 11.88 15.26 0.85
CA PRO A 255 11.06 14.32 0.10
C PRO A 255 10.25 13.40 1.00
N PHE A 256 9.03 13.06 0.58
CA PHE A 256 8.12 12.14 1.26
C PHE A 256 7.71 12.57 2.66
N LYS A 257 7.81 13.86 3.01
CA LYS A 257 7.50 14.34 4.35
C LYS A 257 6.05 14.01 4.77
N PRO A 258 5.00 14.33 3.98
CA PRO A 258 3.63 13.94 4.34
C PRO A 258 3.44 12.42 4.43
N TYR A 259 3.91 11.68 3.42
CA TYR A 259 3.79 10.23 3.34
C TYR A 259 4.41 9.52 4.56
N THR A 260 5.68 9.82 4.88
CA THR A 260 6.42 9.16 5.97
C THR A 260 5.89 9.49 7.36
N ASN A 261 5.21 10.63 7.54
CA ASN A 261 4.53 10.96 8.78
C ASN A 261 3.18 10.25 8.93
N ARG A 262 2.50 9.92 7.82
CA ARG A 262 1.15 9.35 7.83
C ARG A 262 1.11 7.82 7.71
N TYR A 263 2.02 7.22 6.95
CA TYR A 263 1.98 5.79 6.61
C TYR A 263 3.29 5.09 7.02
N GLN A 264 3.31 4.57 8.26
CA GLN A 264 4.44 3.77 8.73
C GLN A 264 4.42 2.35 8.15
N VAL A 265 5.61 1.81 7.89
CA VAL A 265 5.81 0.47 7.35
C VAL A 265 6.82 -0.32 8.19
N PRO A 266 6.81 -1.67 8.19
CA PRO A 266 7.67 -2.50 9.05
C PRO A 266 9.09 -2.65 8.48
N TYR A 267 9.69 -1.60 7.93
CA TYR A 267 10.93 -1.69 7.14
C TYR A 267 12.13 -2.29 7.91
N ARG A 268 12.22 -2.01 9.21
CA ARG A 268 13.27 -2.60 10.06
C ARG A 268 13.11 -4.11 10.25
N ALA A 269 11.90 -4.66 10.11
CA ALA A 269 11.64 -6.09 10.24
C ALA A 269 12.30 -6.91 9.12
N SER A 270 12.55 -6.29 7.96
CA SER A 270 13.32 -6.86 6.86
C SER A 270 14.75 -6.31 6.77
N GLN A 271 15.28 -5.73 7.85
CA GLN A 271 16.62 -5.15 7.90
C GLN A 271 16.86 -4.00 6.90
N SER A 272 15.79 -3.35 6.44
CA SER A 272 15.92 -2.12 5.64
C SER A 272 16.31 -0.94 6.53
N THR A 273 16.98 0.04 5.92
CA THR A 273 17.39 1.30 6.54
C THR A 273 16.39 2.44 6.33
N ALA A 274 15.41 2.29 5.42
CA ALA A 274 14.45 3.34 5.08
C ALA A 274 13.02 2.79 4.85
N PRO A 275 11.97 3.62 5.05
CA PRO A 275 10.57 3.20 4.89
C PRO A 275 10.12 3.05 3.43
N PHE A 276 11.02 3.20 2.47
CA PHE A 276 10.71 3.22 1.04
C PHE A 276 10.93 1.87 0.36
N TRP A 277 11.77 1.01 0.93
CA TRP A 277 11.99 -0.34 0.47
C TRP A 277 12.00 -1.28 1.66
N TYR A 278 11.21 -2.34 1.60
CA TYR A 278 11.08 -3.31 2.68
C TYR A 278 10.49 -4.62 2.16
N SER A 279 10.49 -5.64 2.99
CA SER A 279 9.80 -6.88 2.66
C SER A 279 8.99 -7.45 3.82
N ILE A 280 7.92 -8.14 3.46
CA ILE A 280 7.07 -8.87 4.38
C ILE A 280 6.78 -10.26 3.83
N LYS A 281 6.56 -11.21 4.73
CA LYS A 281 5.96 -12.50 4.42
C LYS A 281 4.53 -12.51 4.92
N ARG A 282 3.61 -13.01 4.10
CA ARG A 282 2.21 -13.14 4.45
C ARG A 282 1.62 -14.35 3.72
N ALA A 283 1.12 -15.31 4.48
CA ALA A 283 0.71 -16.61 3.94
C ALA A 283 1.82 -17.26 3.08
N SER A 284 1.58 -17.56 1.81
CA SER A 284 2.56 -18.14 0.88
C SER A 284 3.39 -17.12 0.12
N ALA A 285 3.15 -15.81 0.31
CA ALA A 285 3.82 -14.75 -0.43
C ALA A 285 5.01 -14.16 0.34
N TYR A 286 6.15 -14.01 -0.35
CA TYR A 286 7.24 -13.10 0.03
C TYR A 286 7.12 -11.84 -0.83
N ILE A 287 6.81 -10.72 -0.20
CA ILE A 287 6.51 -9.46 -0.89
C ILE A 287 7.69 -8.52 -0.68
N ILE A 288 8.28 -8.06 -1.78
CA ILE A 288 9.31 -7.02 -1.78
C ILE A 288 8.66 -5.74 -2.27
N VAL A 289 8.66 -4.72 -1.42
CA VAL A 289 8.28 -3.36 -1.76
C VAL A 289 9.55 -2.58 -2.08
N SER A 290 9.55 -1.93 -3.23
CA SER A 290 10.62 -1.02 -3.64
C SER A 290 9.99 0.24 -4.20
N VAL A 291 10.67 1.37 -4.02
CA VAL A 291 10.34 2.58 -4.79
C VAL A 291 10.85 2.38 -6.21
N PHE A 292 9.97 2.60 -7.18
CA PHE A 292 10.32 2.69 -8.58
C PHE A 292 9.68 3.95 -9.14
N ILE A 293 10.38 5.09 -9.01
CA ILE A 293 9.95 6.34 -9.63
C ILE A 293 10.39 6.29 -11.08
N LEU A 294 9.51 5.81 -11.94
CA LEU A 294 9.63 6.05 -13.37
C LEU A 294 9.28 7.51 -13.59
N SER A 295 10.26 8.31 -14.00
CA SER A 295 10.01 9.64 -14.57
C SER A 295 9.27 9.46 -15.89
N ILE A 296 7.96 9.31 -15.81
CA ILE A 296 7.03 9.42 -16.92
C ILE A 296 5.99 10.42 -16.45
N TRP A 297 5.72 11.42 -17.31
CA TRP A 297 4.94 12.64 -17.13
C TRP A 297 5.78 13.86 -16.74
#